data_AF-A0A7J8QQA8-F1
#
_entry.id   AF-A0A7J8QQA8-F1
#
_cell.length_a   1.000
_cell.length_b   1.000
_cell.length_c   1.000
_cell.angle_alpha   90.00
_cell.angle_beta   90.00
_cell.angle_gamma   90.00
#
_symmetry.space_group_name_H-M   'P 1'
#
loop_
_entity.id
_entity.type
_entity.pdbx_description
1 polymer ?
#
loop_
_entity_poly.entity_id
_entity_poly.type
_entity_poly.pdbx_seq_one_letter_code
_entity_poly.pdbx_strand_id
1 'polypeptide(L)'
;VWETFLVILVIYTAWVSPLEFGFLKKPESPLSITDNVVNGFFAMDIILTFFVAYLDKTTYLLIDDHKKIAWKYSSSWLAFDIISTIPSELAQKISPKPLRSYGLFNMLRLWRLRRVSALFSRMEKDKNYNYFWVRCAKLICVTLFAVHCAGCFYYYIAARYHDPGRTWIALSLGDNFLEQSLWIRYVTSMYWSITTLTTVGYGDLHPVNTREMVFTIFYMLFNLGLTAYLIGNMTNLVVHGTSRTRRFRDTIQAASSFALRNQLPHRLQDQMLAHLCLKFRTDSEGLQQQEIIDSLPKAIRSSISHYLFYSLMDKVYLFRGVSNDLLFQLVSEMKAEYFPPKEDVILQNEAPTDFYILVTGAVDLLVLKNGAEQASSNTQTPALAINNHERMLTELISGLVFRLLERQKQVISVVRSEYFVIGHSSL
;
A
#
# COMPACT_ATOMS: atom_id res chain seq x y z
N VAL A 1 -18.85 -8.58 8.62
CA VAL A 1 -19.02 -8.94 10.05
C VAL A 1 -18.81 -10.44 10.26
N TRP A 2 -19.63 -11.32 9.66
CA TRP A 2 -19.47 -12.78 9.76
C TRP A 2 -18.05 -13.28 9.43
N GLU A 3 -17.50 -12.87 8.27
CA GLU A 3 -16.11 -13.23 7.90
C GLU A 3 -15.07 -12.77 8.92
N THR A 4 -15.21 -11.54 9.43
CA THR A 4 -14.31 -10.97 10.44
C THR A 4 -14.37 -11.77 11.75
N PHE A 5 -15.57 -12.16 12.17
CA PHE A 5 -15.77 -13.02 13.33
C PHE A 5 -15.10 -14.39 13.14
N LEU A 6 -15.26 -15.01 11.97
CA LEU A 6 -14.58 -16.27 11.66
C LEU A 6 -13.06 -16.15 11.67
N VAL A 7 -12.49 -15.04 11.22
CA VAL A 7 -11.04 -14.80 11.30
C VAL A 7 -10.56 -14.85 12.75
N ILE A 8 -11.29 -14.25 13.68
CA ILE A 8 -10.95 -14.28 15.12
C ILE A 8 -10.93 -15.74 15.61
N LEU A 9 -11.93 -16.53 15.22
CA LEU A 9 -11.96 -17.96 15.54
C LEU A 9 -10.79 -18.73 14.89
N VAL A 10 -10.40 -18.38 13.66
CA VAL A 10 -9.23 -18.99 13.01
C VAL A 10 -7.96 -18.69 13.78
N ILE A 11 -7.75 -17.45 14.22
CA ILE A 11 -6.57 -17.06 15.01
C ILE A 11 -6.52 -17.86 16.32
N TYR A 12 -7.65 -17.97 17.02
CA TYR A 12 -7.76 -18.84 18.21
C TYR A 12 -7.38 -20.28 17.88
N THR A 13 -7.98 -20.89 16.85
CA THR A 13 -7.68 -22.29 16.49
C THR A 13 -6.23 -22.51 16.05
N ALA A 14 -5.64 -21.54 15.35
CA ALA A 14 -4.25 -21.60 14.91
C ALA A 14 -3.29 -21.59 16.10
N TRP A 15 -3.60 -20.84 17.15
CA TRP A 15 -2.78 -20.81 18.36
C TRP A 15 -2.99 -22.05 19.24
N VAL A 16 -4.23 -22.47 19.44
CA VAL A 16 -4.56 -23.59 20.33
C VAL A 16 -4.15 -24.93 19.74
N SER A 17 -4.25 -25.13 18.43
CA SER A 17 -4.00 -26.45 17.83
C SER A 17 -2.57 -26.96 18.11
N PRO A 18 -1.47 -26.22 17.84
CA PRO A 18 -0.11 -26.69 18.14
C PRO A 18 0.12 -26.89 19.63
N LEU A 19 -0.49 -26.07 20.48
CA LEU A 19 -0.41 -26.18 21.94
C LEU A 19 -1.06 -27.47 22.43
N GLU A 20 -2.26 -27.80 21.95
CA GLU A 20 -2.94 -29.05 22.25
C GLU A 20 -2.16 -30.28 21.79
N PHE A 21 -1.56 -30.20 20.60
CA PHE A 21 -0.74 -31.26 20.06
C PHE A 21 0.55 -31.47 20.87
N GLY A 22 1.20 -30.38 21.28
CA GLY A 22 2.47 -30.44 22.00
C GLY A 22 2.34 -30.81 23.46
N PHE A 23 1.49 -30.09 24.20
CA PHE A 23 1.50 -30.08 25.67
C PHE A 23 0.41 -30.93 26.31
N LEU A 24 -0.76 -31.10 25.67
CA LEU A 24 -1.92 -31.72 26.29
C LEU A 24 -2.02 -33.21 25.96
N LYS A 25 -2.09 -34.05 27.01
CA LYS A 25 -2.29 -35.50 26.89
C LYS A 25 -3.76 -35.91 26.86
N LYS A 26 -4.64 -35.10 27.44
CA LYS A 26 -6.09 -35.29 27.51
C LYS A 26 -6.80 -33.93 27.37
N PRO A 27 -8.02 -33.90 26.80
CA PRO A 27 -8.81 -32.69 26.75
C PRO A 27 -9.19 -32.27 28.17
N GLU A 28 -8.88 -31.03 28.54
CA GLU A 28 -9.54 -30.42 29.70
C GLU A 28 -10.97 -30.03 29.29
N SER A 29 -11.94 -30.31 30.16
CA SER A 29 -13.36 -30.08 29.90
C SER A 29 -13.70 -28.69 29.32
N PRO A 30 -13.18 -27.56 29.86
CA PRO A 30 -13.50 -26.24 29.30
C PRO A 30 -12.93 -26.02 27.88
N LEU A 31 -11.76 -26.58 27.57
CA LEU A 31 -11.12 -26.44 26.26
C LEU A 31 -11.88 -27.24 25.19
N SER A 32 -12.28 -28.48 25.49
CA SER A 32 -13.07 -29.30 24.56
C SER A 32 -14.42 -28.66 24.23
N ILE A 33 -15.12 -28.10 25.23
CA ILE A 33 -16.40 -27.38 24.99
C ILE A 33 -16.18 -26.22 24.03
N THR A 34 -15.16 -25.40 24.29
CA THR A 34 -14.82 -24.24 23.45
C THR A 34 -14.50 -24.67 22.02
N ASP A 35 -13.69 -25.71 21.85
CA ASP A 35 -13.33 -26.25 20.55
C ASP A 35 -14.54 -26.78 19.76
N ASN A 36 -15.47 -27.46 20.44
CA ASN A 36 -16.70 -27.96 19.82
C ASN A 36 -17.61 -26.80 19.37
N VAL A 37 -17.74 -25.75 20.18
CA VAL A 37 -18.46 -24.52 19.80
C VAL A 37 -17.84 -23.87 18.56
N VAL A 38 -16.51 -23.74 18.54
CA VAL A 38 -15.78 -23.17 17.39
C VAL A 38 -15.99 -24.03 16.13
N ASN A 39 -15.91 -25.36 16.24
CA ASN A 39 -16.19 -26.27 15.12
C ASN A 39 -17.65 -26.12 14.61
N GLY A 40 -18.61 -25.87 15.49
CA GLY A 40 -20.00 -25.58 15.12
C GLY A 40 -20.14 -24.35 14.23
N PHE A 41 -19.43 -23.25 14.55
CA PHE A 41 -19.44 -22.05 13.70
C PHE A 41 -18.85 -22.31 12.30
N PHE A 42 -17.78 -23.12 12.20
CA PHE A 42 -17.22 -23.50 10.89
C PHE A 42 -18.13 -24.44 10.10
N ALA A 43 -18.85 -25.35 10.78
CA ALA A 43 -19.85 -26.18 10.14
C ALA A 43 -21.00 -25.33 9.57
N MET A 44 -21.47 -24.33 10.32
CA MET A 44 -22.45 -23.37 9.83
C MET A 44 -21.93 -22.56 8.64
N ASP A 45 -20.66 -22.16 8.65
CA ASP A 45 -20.06 -21.43 7.53
C ASP A 45 -20.00 -22.26 6.24
N ILE A 46 -19.72 -23.57 6.33
CA ILE A 46 -19.77 -24.47 5.17
C ILE A 46 -21.16 -24.42 4.52
N ILE A 47 -22.22 -24.49 5.33
CA ILE A 47 -23.61 -24.41 4.85
C ILE A 47 -23.89 -23.05 4.23
N LEU A 48 -23.50 -21.96 4.89
CA LEU A 48 -23.71 -20.60 4.40
C LEU A 48 -22.98 -20.35 3.07
N THR A 49 -21.80 -20.93 2.87
CA THR A 49 -20.99 -20.74 1.66
C THR A 49 -21.71 -21.23 0.38
N PHE A 50 -22.62 -22.20 0.49
CA PHE A 50 -23.45 -22.64 -0.64
C PHE A 50 -24.47 -21.58 -1.11
N PHE A 51 -24.75 -20.58 -0.28
CA PHE A 51 -25.71 -19.50 -0.56
C PHE A 51 -25.03 -18.15 -0.88
N VAL A 52 -23.69 -18.12 -0.98
CA VAL A 52 -22.95 -16.89 -1.25
C VAL A 52 -22.60 -16.81 -2.74
N ALA A 53 -23.09 -15.76 -3.40
CA ALA A 53 -22.73 -15.44 -4.77
C ALA A 53 -21.22 -15.14 -4.90
N TYR A 54 -20.63 -15.50 -6.04
CA TYR A 54 -19.22 -15.24 -6.31
C TYR A 54 -19.03 -14.35 -7.54
N LEU A 55 -17.93 -13.59 -7.54
CA LEU A 55 -17.49 -12.83 -8.70
C LEU A 55 -16.77 -13.75 -9.69
N ASP A 56 -17.24 -13.78 -10.94
CA ASP A 56 -16.57 -14.53 -12.00
C ASP A 56 -15.35 -13.78 -12.53
N LYS A 57 -14.25 -14.50 -12.79
CA LYS A 57 -12.96 -13.88 -13.15
C LYS A 57 -12.92 -13.41 -14.60
N THR A 58 -13.75 -13.97 -15.47
CA THR A 58 -13.79 -13.63 -16.89
C THR A 58 -14.80 -12.52 -17.17
N THR A 59 -16.02 -12.65 -16.63
CA THR A 59 -17.10 -11.69 -16.87
C THR A 59 -17.12 -10.53 -15.89
N TYR A 60 -16.44 -10.64 -14.73
CA TYR A 60 -16.51 -9.68 -13.62
C TYR A 60 -17.94 -9.39 -13.14
N LEU A 61 -18.88 -10.30 -13.42
CA LEU A 61 -20.26 -10.25 -12.96
C LEU A 61 -20.45 -11.15 -11.75
N LEU A 62 -21.39 -10.75 -10.88
CA LEU A 62 -21.84 -11.54 -9.75
C LEU A 62 -22.73 -12.69 -10.28
N ILE A 63 -22.34 -13.93 -9.99
CA ILE A 63 -23.12 -15.12 -10.34
C ILE A 63 -23.89 -15.60 -9.11
N ASP A 64 -25.22 -15.61 -9.21
CA ASP A 64 -26.16 -16.01 -8.14
C ASP A 64 -26.88 -17.35 -8.42
N ASP A 65 -26.38 -18.11 -9.41
CA ASP A 65 -26.91 -19.44 -9.74
C ASP A 65 -26.42 -20.48 -8.72
N HIS A 66 -27.34 -20.98 -7.90
CA HIS A 66 -27.09 -21.93 -6.83
C HIS A 66 -26.41 -23.23 -7.32
N LYS A 67 -26.74 -23.69 -8.54
CA LYS A 67 -26.11 -24.91 -9.09
C LYS A 67 -24.64 -24.68 -9.42
N LYS A 68 -24.32 -23.51 -9.98
CA LYS A 68 -22.94 -23.13 -10.30
C LYS A 68 -22.12 -22.88 -9.02
N ILE A 69 -22.72 -22.25 -8.01
CA ILE A 69 -22.11 -22.03 -6.70
C ILE A 69 -21.77 -23.38 -6.05
N ALA A 70 -22.75 -24.29 -5.96
CA ALA A 70 -22.56 -25.60 -5.34
C ALA A 70 -21.50 -26.45 -6.06
N TRP A 71 -21.52 -26.50 -7.40
CA TRP A 71 -20.53 -27.22 -8.19
C TRP A 71 -19.11 -26.67 -7.96
N LYS A 72 -18.97 -25.35 -8.05
CA LYS A 72 -17.68 -24.68 -7.87
C LYS A 72 -17.11 -24.94 -6.48
N TYR A 73 -17.91 -24.79 -5.42
CA TYR A 73 -17.46 -24.99 -4.04
C TYR A 73 -17.13 -26.46 -3.75
N SER A 74 -17.98 -27.38 -4.20
CA SER A 74 -17.83 -28.83 -3.99
C SER A 74 -16.58 -29.38 -4.69
N SER A 75 -16.25 -28.87 -5.88
CA SER A 75 -15.07 -29.31 -6.63
C SER A 75 -13.75 -28.76 -6.09
N SER A 76 -13.75 -27.63 -5.36
CA SER A 76 -12.49 -26.93 -5.01
C SER A 76 -12.10 -27.02 -3.53
N TRP A 77 -13.02 -26.71 -2.61
CA TRP A 77 -12.66 -26.42 -1.22
C TRP A 77 -13.42 -27.28 -0.20
N LEU A 78 -14.59 -27.79 -0.56
CA LEU A 78 -15.49 -28.51 0.35
C LEU A 78 -14.81 -29.66 1.08
N ALA A 79 -14.06 -30.52 0.37
CA ALA A 79 -13.41 -31.68 0.98
C ALA A 79 -12.45 -31.28 2.12
N PHE A 80 -11.61 -30.27 1.88
CA PHE A 80 -10.66 -29.78 2.89
C PHE A 80 -11.36 -29.06 4.04
N ASP A 81 -12.40 -28.28 3.76
CA ASP A 81 -13.16 -27.56 4.78
C ASP A 81 -13.89 -28.56 5.69
N ILE A 82 -14.47 -29.64 5.14
CA ILE A 82 -15.08 -30.73 5.91
C ILE A 82 -14.04 -31.43 6.79
N ILE A 83 -12.91 -31.86 6.22
CA ILE A 83 -11.84 -32.55 6.97
C ILE A 83 -11.35 -31.70 8.13
N SER A 84 -11.20 -30.39 7.91
CA SER A 84 -10.78 -29.46 8.96
C SER A 84 -11.83 -29.24 10.06
N THR A 85 -13.09 -29.59 9.83
CA THR A 85 -14.25 -29.36 10.73
C THR A 85 -14.62 -30.58 11.57
N ILE A 86 -14.04 -31.75 11.28
CA ILE A 86 -14.30 -32.98 12.03
C ILE A 86 -13.81 -32.82 13.49
N PRO A 87 -14.69 -33.04 14.50
CA PRO A 87 -14.29 -33.03 15.89
C PRO A 87 -13.24 -34.10 16.18
N SER A 88 -12.21 -33.75 16.95
CA SER A 88 -11.08 -34.63 17.22
C SER A 88 -11.43 -35.84 18.08
N GLU A 89 -12.45 -35.73 18.92
CA GLU A 89 -13.00 -36.85 19.68
C GLU A 89 -13.61 -37.92 18.77
N LEU A 90 -14.29 -37.49 17.70
CA LEU A 90 -14.85 -38.39 16.70
C LEU A 90 -13.73 -39.00 15.85
N ALA A 91 -12.76 -38.19 15.42
CA ALA A 91 -11.60 -38.67 14.66
C ALA A 91 -10.78 -39.71 15.45
N GLN A 92 -10.57 -39.52 16.76
CA GLN A 92 -9.84 -40.48 17.61
C GLN A 92 -10.58 -41.80 17.85
N LYS A 93 -11.91 -41.78 17.87
CA LYS A 93 -12.74 -42.99 17.97
C LYS A 93 -12.65 -43.85 16.71
N ILE A 94 -12.57 -43.21 15.54
CA ILE A 94 -12.52 -43.87 14.23
C ILE A 94 -11.08 -44.31 13.86
N SER A 95 -10.06 -43.61 14.37
CA SER A 95 -8.66 -43.81 13.97
C SER A 95 -7.99 -45.06 14.59
N PRO A 96 -7.13 -45.78 13.83
CA PRO A 96 -6.35 -46.91 14.33
C PRO A 96 -5.32 -46.50 15.40
N LYS A 97 -4.97 -47.45 16.29
CA LYS A 97 -4.12 -47.27 17.49
C LYS A 97 -2.78 -46.50 17.29
N PRO A 98 -2.00 -46.65 16.20
CA PRO A 98 -0.73 -45.92 16.05
C PRO A 98 -0.89 -44.41 15.83
N LEU A 99 -2.07 -43.94 15.44
CA LEU A 99 -2.38 -42.52 15.18
C LEU A 99 -3.15 -41.84 16.32
N ARG A 100 -3.33 -42.52 17.47
CA ARG A 100 -4.11 -42.01 18.60
C ARG A 100 -3.31 -41.06 19.50
N SER A 101 -2.52 -40.15 18.92
CA SER A 101 -1.97 -39.02 19.67
C SER A 101 -3.01 -37.90 19.69
N TYR A 102 -3.40 -37.46 20.89
CA TYR A 102 -4.29 -36.32 21.05
C TYR A 102 -3.65 -35.09 20.37
N GLY A 103 -4.43 -34.36 19.57
CA GLY A 103 -3.97 -33.17 18.85
C GLY A 103 -3.45 -33.37 17.41
N LEU A 104 -3.13 -34.60 16.95
CA LEU A 104 -2.70 -34.81 15.55
C LEU A 104 -3.78 -34.38 14.54
N PHE A 105 -5.02 -34.80 14.76
CA PHE A 105 -6.15 -34.38 13.94
C PHE A 105 -6.49 -32.89 14.09
N ASN A 106 -6.12 -32.27 15.22
CA ASN A 106 -6.29 -30.83 15.41
C ASN A 106 -5.38 -30.03 14.47
N MET A 107 -4.26 -30.59 14.02
CA MET A 107 -3.39 -29.95 13.01
C MET A 107 -4.10 -29.74 11.68
N LEU A 108 -5.09 -30.56 11.32
CA LEU A 108 -5.88 -30.38 10.11
C LEU A 108 -6.71 -29.08 10.16
N ARG A 109 -7.00 -28.56 11.35
CA ARG A 109 -7.68 -27.26 11.53
C ARG A 109 -6.83 -26.09 11.01
N LEU A 110 -5.50 -26.26 10.91
CA LEU A 110 -4.60 -25.22 10.36
C LEU A 110 -4.92 -24.89 8.89
N TRP A 111 -5.62 -25.77 8.16
CA TRP A 111 -6.16 -25.45 6.84
C TRP A 111 -6.98 -24.15 6.83
N ARG A 112 -7.67 -23.85 7.92
CA ARG A 112 -8.51 -22.65 8.07
C ARG A 112 -7.70 -21.35 8.01
N LEU A 113 -6.37 -21.38 8.22
CA LEU A 113 -5.47 -20.21 8.09
C LEU A 113 -5.53 -19.55 6.70
N ARG A 114 -5.99 -20.24 5.66
CA ARG A 114 -6.27 -19.64 4.35
C ARG A 114 -7.16 -18.39 4.46
N ARG A 115 -8.10 -18.35 5.39
CA ARG A 115 -8.97 -17.19 5.63
C ARG A 115 -8.20 -15.97 6.12
N VAL A 116 -7.22 -16.17 6.99
CA VAL A 116 -6.32 -15.10 7.46
C VAL A 116 -5.46 -14.59 6.31
N SER A 117 -4.96 -15.48 5.45
CA SER A 117 -4.21 -15.10 4.24
C SER A 117 -5.06 -14.26 3.28
N ALA A 118 -6.33 -14.66 3.06
CA ALA A 118 -7.28 -13.89 2.26
C ALA A 118 -7.57 -12.51 2.87
N LEU A 119 -7.70 -12.42 4.20
CA LEU A 119 -7.86 -11.14 4.90
C LEU A 119 -6.68 -10.21 4.64
N PHE A 120 -5.44 -10.68 4.80
CA PHE A 120 -4.26 -9.84 4.51
C PHE A 120 -4.24 -9.39 3.05
N SER A 121 -4.59 -10.25 2.10
CA SER A 121 -4.67 -9.86 0.68
C SER A 121 -5.73 -8.79 0.42
N ARG A 122 -6.84 -8.81 1.16
CA ARG A 122 -7.89 -7.78 1.09
C ARG A 122 -7.43 -6.47 1.73
N MET A 123 -6.85 -6.53 2.93
CA MET A 123 -6.33 -5.35 3.63
C MET A 123 -5.20 -4.66 2.85
N GLU A 124 -4.34 -5.42 2.17
CA GLU A 124 -3.28 -4.87 1.31
C GLU A 124 -3.83 -4.06 0.11
N LYS A 125 -5.08 -4.32 -0.32
CA LYS A 125 -5.74 -3.66 -1.46
C LYS A 125 -6.71 -2.55 -1.04
N ASP A 126 -7.05 -2.49 0.24
CA ASP A 126 -8.01 -1.52 0.77
C ASP A 126 -7.30 -0.18 1.03
N LYS A 127 -7.81 0.89 0.41
CA LYS A 127 -7.23 2.24 0.51
C LYS A 127 -7.24 2.78 1.95
N ASN A 128 -8.15 2.29 2.80
CA ASN A 128 -8.29 2.78 4.17
C ASN A 128 -7.13 2.32 5.07
N TYR A 129 -6.36 1.32 4.65
CA TYR A 129 -5.23 0.79 5.40
C TYR A 129 -3.91 1.18 4.75
N ASN A 130 -2.93 1.51 5.60
CA ASN A 130 -1.58 1.78 5.11
C ASN A 130 -0.88 0.47 4.75
N TYR A 131 -0.52 0.33 3.49
CA TYR A 131 0.19 -0.82 2.91
C TYR A 131 1.42 -1.25 3.72
N PHE A 132 2.22 -0.29 4.20
CA PHE A 132 3.44 -0.58 4.98
C PHE A 132 3.11 -1.34 6.26
N TRP A 133 2.14 -0.84 7.04
CA TRP A 133 1.77 -1.43 8.33
C TRP A 133 1.12 -2.79 8.18
N VAL A 134 0.25 -2.97 7.17
CA VAL A 134 -0.38 -4.27 6.89
C VAL A 134 0.67 -5.33 6.57
N ARG A 135 1.66 -5.01 5.73
CA ARG A 135 2.72 -5.95 5.35
C ARG A 135 3.64 -6.26 6.54
N CYS A 136 4.00 -5.28 7.36
CA CYS A 136 4.75 -5.51 8.60
C CYS A 136 3.98 -6.43 9.57
N ALA A 137 2.69 -6.17 9.79
CA ALA A 137 1.85 -7.01 10.65
C ALA A 137 1.80 -8.46 10.15
N LYS A 138 1.64 -8.67 8.84
CA LYS A 138 1.65 -10.00 8.22
C LYS A 138 2.96 -10.74 8.50
N LEU A 139 4.11 -10.07 8.32
CA LEU A 139 5.43 -10.67 8.57
C LEU A 139 5.60 -11.04 10.05
N ILE A 140 5.19 -10.17 10.97
CA ILE A 140 5.22 -10.44 12.41
C ILE A 140 4.35 -11.65 12.76
N CYS A 141 3.11 -11.71 12.25
CA CYS A 141 2.21 -12.84 12.49
C CYS A 141 2.80 -14.17 11.99
N VAL A 142 3.41 -14.19 10.80
CA VAL A 142 4.07 -15.39 10.25
C VAL A 142 5.22 -15.83 11.15
N THR A 143 6.07 -14.89 11.58
CA THR A 143 7.20 -15.17 12.47
C THR A 143 6.73 -15.72 13.81
N LEU A 144 5.78 -15.07 14.47
CA LEU A 144 5.24 -15.53 15.77
C LEU A 144 4.62 -16.93 15.66
N PHE A 145 3.88 -17.19 14.58
CA PHE A 145 3.29 -18.50 14.34
C PHE A 145 4.34 -19.59 14.11
N ALA A 146 5.42 -19.28 13.37
CA ALA A 146 6.52 -20.20 13.13
C ALA A 146 7.25 -20.57 14.45
N VAL A 147 7.53 -19.58 15.30
CA VAL A 147 8.15 -19.80 16.63
C VAL A 147 7.22 -20.65 17.51
N HIS A 148 5.93 -20.30 17.56
CA HIS A 148 4.94 -21.03 18.36
C HIS A 148 4.85 -22.50 17.95
N CYS A 149 4.72 -22.75 16.65
CA CYS A 149 4.65 -24.12 16.12
C CYS A 149 5.93 -24.88 16.44
N ALA A 150 7.10 -24.34 16.10
CA ALA A 150 8.38 -25.02 16.31
C ALA A 150 8.63 -25.33 17.80
N GLY A 151 8.34 -24.40 18.71
CA GLY A 151 8.41 -24.63 20.15
C GLY A 151 7.49 -25.78 20.61
N CYS A 152 6.23 -25.80 20.15
CA CYS A 152 5.29 -26.87 20.49
C CYS A 152 5.72 -28.24 19.93
N PHE A 153 6.18 -28.29 18.68
CA PHE A 153 6.70 -29.52 18.06
C PHE A 153 7.95 -30.04 18.76
N TYR A 154 8.85 -29.14 19.16
CA TYR A 154 10.09 -29.52 19.82
C TYR A 154 9.86 -30.02 21.25
N TYR A 155 8.91 -29.42 21.98
CA TYR A 155 8.42 -29.96 23.24
C TYR A 155 7.81 -31.35 23.06
N TYR A 156 6.97 -31.55 22.04
CA TYR A 156 6.34 -32.85 21.76
C TYR A 156 7.37 -33.97 21.58
N ILE A 157 8.47 -33.68 20.84
CA ILE A 157 9.56 -34.63 20.61
C ILE A 157 10.22 -35.04 21.93
N ALA A 158 10.52 -34.07 22.81
CA ALA A 158 11.11 -34.34 24.12
C ALA A 158 10.16 -35.12 25.04
N ALA A 159 8.89 -34.71 25.10
CA ALA A 159 7.88 -35.34 25.98
C ALA A 159 7.52 -36.80 25.59
N ARG A 160 7.84 -37.22 24.36
CA ARG A 160 7.62 -38.58 23.84
C ARG A 160 8.91 -39.39 23.70
N TYR A 161 10.05 -38.85 24.13
CA TYR A 161 11.30 -39.59 24.13
C TYR A 161 11.30 -40.67 25.24
N HIS A 162 12.01 -41.78 25.02
CA HIS A 162 12.00 -42.92 25.96
C HIS A 162 12.66 -42.57 27.29
N ASP A 163 13.75 -41.80 27.25
CA ASP A 163 14.54 -41.38 28.41
C ASP A 163 14.38 -39.87 28.67
N PRO A 164 13.48 -39.42 29.56
CA PRO A 164 13.18 -37.99 29.75
C PRO A 164 14.40 -37.14 30.10
N GLY A 165 15.36 -37.69 30.85
CA GLY A 165 16.59 -36.99 31.25
C GLY A 165 17.60 -36.74 30.13
N ARG A 166 17.43 -37.35 28.95
CA ARG A 166 18.30 -37.16 27.78
C ARG A 166 17.62 -36.33 26.69
N THR A 167 17.04 -35.20 27.10
CA THR A 167 16.34 -34.26 26.22
C THR A 167 16.81 -32.84 26.44
N TRP A 168 16.64 -31.99 25.44
CA TRP A 168 17.04 -30.58 25.47
C TRP A 168 16.47 -29.80 26.67
N ILE A 169 15.24 -30.12 27.09
CA ILE A 169 14.53 -29.40 28.16
C ILE A 169 14.92 -29.88 29.56
N ALA A 170 15.28 -31.17 29.69
CA ALA A 170 15.73 -31.75 30.95
C ALA A 170 17.05 -31.16 31.43
N LEU A 171 17.89 -30.64 30.52
CA LEU A 171 19.12 -29.92 30.86
C LEU A 171 18.88 -28.71 31.79
N SER A 172 17.74 -28.03 31.63
CA SER A 172 17.41 -26.83 32.41
C SER A 172 16.42 -27.11 33.54
N LEU A 173 15.42 -27.96 33.30
CA LEU A 173 14.30 -28.20 34.22
C LEU A 173 14.42 -29.51 35.02
N GLY A 174 15.46 -30.31 34.76
CA GLY A 174 15.66 -31.63 35.33
C GLY A 174 14.75 -32.71 34.74
N ASP A 175 14.95 -33.95 35.18
CA ASP A 175 14.26 -35.14 34.65
C ASP A 175 12.72 -35.10 34.86
N ASN A 176 12.26 -34.37 35.89
CA ASN A 176 10.86 -34.23 36.24
C ASN A 176 10.15 -33.06 35.52
N PHE A 177 10.67 -32.58 34.39
CA PHE A 177 10.09 -31.45 33.65
C PHE A 177 8.62 -31.66 33.24
N LEU A 178 8.14 -32.91 33.17
CA LEU A 178 6.74 -33.23 32.85
C LEU A 178 5.75 -32.82 33.95
N GLU A 179 6.20 -32.75 35.21
CA GLU A 179 5.39 -32.37 36.38
C GLU A 179 5.35 -30.85 36.59
N GLN A 180 6.24 -30.11 35.95
CA GLN A 180 6.29 -28.65 36.02
C GLN A 180 5.02 -28.03 35.45
N SER A 181 4.73 -26.78 35.82
CA SER A 181 3.56 -26.07 35.28
C SER A 181 3.61 -25.96 33.75
N LEU A 182 2.45 -25.91 33.09
CA LEU A 182 2.37 -25.75 31.64
C LEU A 182 3.03 -24.44 31.20
N TRP A 183 2.88 -23.37 31.99
CA TRP A 183 3.47 -22.07 31.72
C TRP A 183 5.00 -22.13 31.63
N ILE A 184 5.67 -22.77 32.59
CA ILE A 184 7.13 -22.89 32.60
C ILE A 184 7.60 -23.65 31.35
N ARG A 185 7.00 -24.82 31.09
CA ARG A 185 7.35 -25.63 29.91
C ARG A 185 7.15 -24.87 28.60
N TYR A 186 6.02 -24.16 28.47
CA TYR A 186 5.70 -23.37 27.29
C TYR A 186 6.70 -22.22 27.08
N VAL A 187 6.98 -21.43 28.12
CA VAL A 187 7.93 -20.32 28.05
C VAL A 187 9.34 -20.81 27.68
N THR A 188 9.80 -21.91 28.28
CA THR A 188 11.10 -22.52 27.94
C THR A 188 11.16 -22.99 26.48
N SER A 189 10.09 -23.60 25.96
CA SER A 189 10.00 -24.00 24.54
C SER A 189 9.96 -22.81 23.57
N MET A 190 9.24 -21.75 23.93
CA MET A 190 9.20 -20.52 23.16
C MET A 190 10.58 -19.83 23.15
N TYR A 191 11.27 -19.81 24.29
CA TYR A 191 12.61 -19.27 24.42
C TYR A 191 13.63 -20.03 23.55
N TRP A 192 13.61 -21.36 23.55
CA TRP A 192 14.45 -22.16 22.65
C TRP A 192 14.15 -21.85 21.17
N SER A 193 12.86 -21.79 20.81
CA SER A 193 12.47 -21.58 19.42
C SER A 193 12.85 -20.20 18.92
N ILE A 194 12.64 -19.14 19.71
CA ILE A 194 12.98 -17.77 19.31
C ILE A 194 14.49 -17.57 19.21
N THR A 195 15.28 -18.08 20.16
CA THR A 195 16.75 -17.95 20.16
C THR A 195 17.40 -18.69 18.99
N THR A 196 16.81 -19.81 18.57
CA THR A 196 17.24 -20.56 17.38
C THR A 196 16.79 -19.87 16.09
N LEU A 197 15.57 -19.31 16.03
CA LEU A 197 15.08 -18.58 14.87
C LEU A 197 15.90 -17.31 14.60
N THR A 198 16.18 -16.53 15.65
CA THR A 198 16.96 -15.29 15.55
C THR A 198 18.46 -15.53 15.42
N THR A 199 18.89 -16.79 15.32
CA THR A 199 20.29 -17.21 15.16
C THR A 199 21.22 -16.73 16.28
N VAL A 200 20.67 -16.46 17.48
CA VAL A 200 21.45 -16.06 18.66
C VAL A 200 22.17 -17.27 19.26
N GLY A 201 21.43 -18.36 19.50
CA GLY A 201 21.99 -19.66 19.86
C GLY A 201 22.94 -19.65 21.07
N TYR A 202 22.46 -19.27 22.26
CA TYR A 202 23.28 -19.23 23.49
C TYR A 202 23.91 -20.59 23.86
N GLY A 203 23.29 -21.70 23.45
CA GLY A 203 23.79 -23.06 23.68
C GLY A 203 23.37 -23.67 25.03
N ASP A 204 22.64 -22.93 25.85
CA ASP A 204 22.04 -23.39 27.10
C ASP A 204 20.99 -24.50 26.86
N LEU A 205 20.23 -24.38 25.76
CA LEU A 205 19.26 -25.38 25.32
C LEU A 205 19.68 -25.91 23.94
N HIS A 206 20.24 -27.12 23.91
CA HIS A 206 20.75 -27.75 22.69
C HIS A 206 20.22 -29.18 22.55
N PRO A 207 20.13 -29.72 21.30
CA PRO A 207 19.67 -31.08 21.07
C PRO A 207 20.64 -32.09 21.69
N VAL A 208 20.11 -33.02 22.49
CA VAL A 208 20.90 -34.06 23.18
C VAL A 208 20.79 -35.39 22.44
N ASN A 209 19.62 -35.69 21.90
CA ASN A 209 19.34 -36.95 21.21
C ASN A 209 19.27 -36.79 19.68
N THR A 210 19.44 -37.90 18.96
CA THR A 210 19.45 -37.91 17.49
C THR A 210 18.14 -37.39 16.87
N ARG A 211 16.99 -37.59 17.53
CA ARG A 211 15.69 -37.11 17.02
C ARG A 211 15.59 -35.59 17.09
N GLU A 212 16.02 -35.00 18.21
CA GLU A 212 16.15 -33.56 18.40
C GLU A 212 17.15 -32.95 17.43
N MET A 213 18.31 -33.60 17.21
CA MET A 213 19.30 -33.16 16.23
C MET A 213 18.71 -33.07 14.82
N VAL A 214 18.02 -34.12 14.36
CA VAL A 214 17.38 -34.14 13.03
C VAL A 214 16.33 -33.02 12.91
N PHE A 215 15.45 -32.87 13.91
CA PHE A 215 14.46 -31.79 13.90
C PHE A 215 15.13 -30.41 13.84
N THR A 216 16.17 -30.21 14.64
CA THR A 216 16.90 -28.94 14.71
C THR A 216 17.57 -28.61 13.37
N ILE A 217 18.15 -29.60 12.67
CA ILE A 217 18.72 -29.40 11.32
C ILE A 217 17.66 -28.85 10.35
N PHE A 218 16.48 -29.48 10.28
CA PHE A 218 15.40 -29.00 9.42
C PHE A 218 14.90 -27.62 9.83
N TYR A 219 14.79 -27.37 11.13
CA TYR A 219 14.36 -26.08 11.65
C TYR A 219 15.36 -24.96 11.33
N MET A 220 16.68 -25.20 11.48
CA MET A 220 17.71 -24.25 11.09
C MET A 220 17.68 -23.93 9.60
N LEU A 221 17.50 -24.93 8.73
CA LEU A 221 17.34 -24.72 7.29
C LEU A 221 16.10 -23.89 6.96
N PHE A 222 14.98 -24.16 7.62
CA PHE A 222 13.76 -23.36 7.49
C PHE A 222 13.99 -21.91 7.96
N ASN A 223 14.68 -21.71 9.08
CA ASN A 223 14.99 -20.39 9.64
C ASN A 223 15.86 -19.55 8.70
N LEU A 224 16.84 -20.17 8.02
CA LEU A 224 17.63 -19.49 7.00
C LEU A 224 16.76 -18.91 5.89
N GLY A 225 15.81 -19.70 5.37
CA GLY A 225 14.86 -19.26 4.35
C GLY A 225 13.90 -18.18 4.86
N LEU A 226 13.36 -18.35 6.07
CA LEU A 226 12.45 -17.39 6.68
C LEU A 226 13.13 -16.04 6.93
N THR A 227 14.34 -16.03 7.47
CA THR A 227 15.12 -14.80 7.71
C THR A 227 15.44 -14.08 6.40
N ALA A 228 15.85 -14.81 5.35
CA ALA A 228 16.07 -14.23 4.03
C ALA A 228 14.77 -13.61 3.45
N TYR A 229 13.63 -14.29 3.62
CA TYR A 229 12.33 -13.76 3.21
C TYR A 229 11.94 -12.50 3.98
N LEU A 230 12.15 -12.45 5.31
CA LEU A 230 11.88 -11.28 6.14
C LEU A 230 12.72 -10.08 5.71
N ILE A 231 14.03 -10.28 5.55
CA ILE A 231 14.96 -9.22 5.09
C ILE A 231 14.54 -8.73 3.70
N GLY A 232 14.26 -9.64 2.76
CA GLY A 232 13.86 -9.27 1.40
C GLY A 232 12.56 -8.44 1.36
N ASN A 233 11.57 -8.76 2.19
CA ASN A 233 10.35 -7.97 2.28
C ASN A 233 10.58 -6.61 2.94
N MET A 234 11.38 -6.54 4.00
CA MET A 234 11.70 -5.28 4.67
C MET A 234 12.49 -4.35 3.77
N THR A 235 13.47 -4.86 3.02
CA THR A 235 14.21 -4.10 2.02
C THR A 235 13.27 -3.52 0.96
N ASN A 236 12.34 -4.31 0.43
CA ASN A 236 11.35 -3.81 -0.55
C ASN A 236 10.50 -2.68 0.04
N LEU A 237 10.04 -2.82 1.29
CA LEU A 237 9.27 -1.77 1.96
C LEU A 237 10.08 -0.48 2.15
N VAL A 238 11.35 -0.58 2.57
CA VAL A 238 12.25 0.57 2.75
C VAL A 238 12.55 1.26 1.42
N VAL A 239 12.79 0.49 0.36
CA VAL A 239 12.99 1.02 -1.00
C VAL A 239 11.76 1.77 -1.48
N HIS A 240 10.56 1.22 -1.31
CA HIS A 240 9.32 1.90 -1.65
C HIS A 240 9.11 3.17 -0.82
N GLY A 241 9.32 3.11 0.49
CA GLY A 241 9.16 4.27 1.39
C GLY A 241 10.11 5.43 1.09
N THR A 242 11.30 5.14 0.56
CA THR A 242 12.32 6.15 0.23
C THR A 242 12.37 6.53 -1.26
N SER A 243 11.57 5.87 -2.11
CA SER A 243 11.61 6.00 -3.58
C SER A 243 11.45 7.45 -4.07
N ARG A 244 10.51 8.19 -3.49
CA ARG A 244 10.22 9.58 -3.89
C ARG A 244 11.40 10.51 -3.63
N THR A 245 11.95 10.50 -2.41
CA THR A 245 13.11 11.31 -2.03
C THR A 245 14.35 10.92 -2.81
N ARG A 246 14.52 9.63 -3.11
CA ARG A 246 15.61 9.12 -3.96
C ARG A 246 15.52 9.70 -5.37
N ARG A 247 14.37 9.59 -6.04
CA ARG A 247 14.15 10.12 -7.40
C ARG A 247 14.41 11.63 -7.48
N PHE A 248 14.03 12.39 -6.45
CA PHE A 248 14.34 13.81 -6.36
C PHE A 248 15.85 14.08 -6.33
N ARG A 249 16.58 13.41 -5.43
CA ARG A 249 18.04 13.55 -5.34
C ARG A 249 18.73 13.14 -6.64
N ASP A 250 18.30 12.07 -7.27
CA ASP A 250 18.84 11.61 -8.56
C ASP A 250 18.64 12.68 -9.65
N THR A 251 17.46 13.31 -9.69
CA THR A 251 17.13 14.39 -10.65
C THR A 251 17.99 15.63 -10.42
N ILE A 252 18.15 16.05 -9.16
CA ILE A 252 19.01 17.19 -8.78
C ILE A 252 20.48 16.92 -9.13
N GLN A 253 20.96 15.71 -8.85
CA GLN A 253 22.33 15.33 -9.17
C GLN A 253 22.57 15.32 -10.68
N ALA A 254 21.64 14.77 -11.47
CA ALA A 254 21.71 14.78 -12.93
C ALA A 254 21.74 16.20 -13.50
N ALA A 255 20.86 17.09 -13.01
CA ALA A 255 20.81 18.50 -13.42
C ALA A 255 22.11 19.24 -13.05
N SER A 256 22.61 19.06 -11.84
CA SER A 256 23.88 19.66 -11.41
C SER A 256 25.05 19.17 -12.26
N SER A 257 25.06 17.88 -12.62
CA SER A 257 26.12 17.29 -13.45
C SER A 257 26.07 17.82 -14.89
N PHE A 258 24.87 18.05 -15.42
CA PHE A 258 24.66 18.70 -16.71
C PHE A 258 25.15 20.15 -16.71
N ALA A 259 24.86 20.92 -15.66
CA ALA A 259 25.32 22.30 -15.54
C ALA A 259 26.84 22.40 -15.49
N LEU A 260 27.48 21.55 -14.69
CA LEU A 260 28.95 21.51 -14.55
C LEU A 260 29.63 21.09 -15.86
N ARG A 261 29.11 20.06 -16.54
CA ARG A 261 29.69 19.56 -17.80
C ARG A 261 29.69 20.61 -18.90
N ASN A 262 28.64 21.42 -18.98
CA ASN A 262 28.47 22.45 -20.00
C ASN A 262 28.97 23.83 -19.55
N GLN A 263 29.56 23.95 -18.34
CA GLN A 263 30.07 25.20 -17.78
C GLN A 263 29.01 26.31 -17.77
N LEU A 264 27.78 25.98 -17.36
CA LEU A 264 26.71 26.96 -17.28
C LEU A 264 27.04 28.05 -16.23
N PRO A 265 26.68 29.32 -16.48
CA PRO A 265 26.78 30.38 -15.49
C PRO A 265 26.01 30.05 -14.20
N HIS A 266 26.54 30.48 -13.05
CA HIS A 266 25.95 30.21 -11.73
C HIS A 266 24.46 30.60 -11.64
N ARG A 267 24.07 31.73 -12.26
CA ARG A 267 22.67 32.18 -12.30
C ARG A 267 21.73 31.16 -12.95
N LEU A 268 22.11 30.57 -14.08
CA LEU A 268 21.28 29.56 -14.76
C LEU A 268 21.23 28.25 -13.96
N GLN A 269 22.32 27.90 -13.30
CA GLN A 269 22.37 26.72 -12.42
C GLN A 269 21.41 26.88 -11.24
N ASP A 270 21.43 28.04 -10.57
CA ASP A 270 20.53 28.34 -9.45
C ASP A 270 19.06 28.33 -9.89
N GLN A 271 18.74 28.95 -11.03
CA GLN A 271 17.38 28.95 -11.58
C GLN A 271 16.88 27.52 -11.86
N MET A 272 17.71 26.71 -12.53
CA MET A 272 17.36 25.31 -12.82
C MET A 272 17.14 24.48 -11.55
N LEU A 273 18.03 24.59 -10.56
CA LEU A 273 17.90 23.84 -9.30
C LEU A 273 16.74 24.34 -8.45
N ALA A 274 16.49 25.64 -8.41
CA ALA A 274 15.35 26.23 -7.72
C ALA A 274 14.02 25.74 -8.32
N HIS A 275 13.92 25.69 -9.65
CA HIS A 275 12.75 25.16 -10.34
C HIS A 275 12.50 23.69 -9.99
N LEU A 276 13.54 22.84 -10.03
CA LEU A 276 13.41 21.42 -9.67
C LEU A 276 13.02 21.20 -8.20
N CYS A 277 13.57 22.01 -7.28
CA CYS A 277 13.21 21.98 -5.87
C CYS A 277 11.76 22.40 -5.64
N LEU A 278 11.29 23.45 -6.32
CA LEU A 278 9.91 23.88 -6.23
C LEU A 278 8.97 22.82 -6.81
N LYS A 279 9.29 22.28 -7.98
CA LYS A 279 8.51 21.21 -8.62
C LYS A 279 8.33 20.00 -7.69
N PHE A 280 9.41 19.58 -7.02
CA PHE A 280 9.31 18.51 -6.03
C PHE A 280 8.37 18.87 -4.86
N ARG A 281 8.43 20.11 -4.40
CA ARG A 281 7.58 20.60 -3.32
C ARG A 281 6.11 20.66 -3.76
N THR A 282 5.81 21.20 -4.94
CA THR A 282 4.45 21.25 -5.47
C THR A 282 3.89 19.86 -5.73
N ASP A 283 4.69 18.95 -6.28
CA ASP A 283 4.33 17.53 -6.41
C ASP A 283 4.07 16.88 -5.04
N SER A 284 4.87 17.22 -4.03
CA SER A 284 4.74 16.68 -2.67
C SER A 284 3.49 17.16 -1.93
N GLU A 285 3.08 18.40 -2.20
CA GLU A 285 1.88 19.03 -1.66
C GLU A 285 0.64 18.69 -2.52
N GLY A 286 0.80 17.94 -3.62
CA GLY A 286 -0.28 17.49 -4.49
C GLY A 286 -0.80 18.58 -5.44
N LEU A 287 -0.09 19.68 -5.59
CA LEU A 287 -0.48 20.85 -6.37
C LEU A 287 -0.34 20.62 -7.88
N GLN A 288 0.54 19.72 -8.31
CA GLN A 288 0.84 19.47 -9.74
C GLN A 288 0.67 17.99 -10.13
N GLN A 289 -0.51 17.42 -9.88
CA GLN A 289 -0.83 16.00 -10.18
C GLN A 289 -1.39 15.75 -11.58
N GLN A 290 -0.76 16.31 -12.61
CA GLN A 290 -1.28 16.22 -13.96
C GLN A 290 -1.33 14.77 -14.49
N GLU A 291 -0.34 13.94 -14.13
CA GLU A 291 -0.33 12.50 -14.48
C GLU A 291 -1.55 11.75 -13.91
N ILE A 292 -1.98 12.08 -12.69
CA ILE A 292 -3.15 11.45 -12.07
C ILE A 292 -4.42 11.92 -12.77
N ILE A 293 -4.54 13.22 -13.03
CA ILE A 293 -5.71 13.80 -13.72
C ILE A 293 -5.84 13.23 -15.15
N ASP A 294 -4.72 13.01 -15.85
CA ASP A 294 -4.69 12.42 -17.18
C ASP A 294 -5.01 10.92 -17.21
N SER A 295 -4.84 10.21 -16.09
CA SER A 295 -5.28 8.81 -15.95
C SER A 295 -6.79 8.65 -15.79
N LEU A 296 -7.50 9.74 -15.47
CA LEU A 296 -8.94 9.72 -15.25
C LEU A 296 -9.71 9.80 -16.59
N PRO A 297 -10.89 9.17 -16.68
CA PRO A 297 -11.79 9.35 -17.82
C PRO A 297 -12.14 10.83 -18.05
N LYS A 298 -12.29 11.23 -19.32
CA LYS A 298 -12.57 12.63 -19.75
C LYS A 298 -13.71 13.28 -18.96
N ALA A 299 -14.80 12.55 -18.70
CA ALA A 299 -15.94 13.08 -17.95
C ALA A 299 -15.58 13.49 -16.52
N ILE A 300 -14.82 12.64 -15.79
CA ILE A 300 -14.39 12.93 -14.42
C ILE A 300 -13.41 14.11 -14.42
N ARG A 301 -12.45 14.11 -15.34
CA ARG A 301 -11.50 15.22 -15.50
C ARG A 301 -12.23 16.56 -15.76
N SER A 302 -13.19 16.56 -16.67
CA SER A 302 -14.00 17.74 -16.98
C SER A 302 -14.74 18.26 -15.76
N SER A 303 -15.35 17.37 -14.96
CA SER A 303 -16.05 17.76 -13.74
C SER A 303 -15.10 18.35 -12.68
N ILE A 304 -13.90 17.79 -12.53
CA ILE A 304 -12.87 18.32 -11.61
C ILE A 304 -12.42 19.71 -12.07
N SER A 305 -12.05 19.86 -13.35
CA SER A 305 -11.62 21.16 -13.89
C SER A 305 -12.73 22.21 -13.75
N HIS A 306 -13.98 21.84 -14.02
CA HIS A 306 -15.13 22.72 -13.82
C HIS A 306 -15.25 23.19 -12.37
N TYR A 307 -15.21 22.26 -11.42
CA TYR A 307 -15.30 22.59 -10.00
C TYR A 307 -14.17 23.53 -9.53
N LEU A 308 -12.94 23.30 -10.01
CA LEU A 308 -11.77 24.07 -9.59
C LEU A 308 -11.68 25.45 -10.28
N PHE A 309 -12.01 25.53 -11.57
CA PHE A 309 -11.60 26.68 -12.39
C PHE A 309 -12.76 27.52 -12.94
N TYR A 310 -14.00 27.02 -12.94
CA TYR A 310 -15.14 27.76 -13.50
C TYR A 310 -15.35 29.13 -12.85
N SER A 311 -15.31 29.18 -11.52
CA SER A 311 -15.50 30.43 -10.75
C SER A 311 -14.39 31.46 -10.95
N LEU A 312 -13.20 31.01 -11.37
CA LEU A 312 -12.07 31.87 -11.71
C LEU A 312 -12.24 32.42 -13.12
N MET A 313 -12.63 31.57 -14.06
CA MET A 313 -12.82 31.93 -15.47
C MET A 313 -13.98 32.91 -15.68
N ASP A 314 -15.07 32.76 -14.94
CA ASP A 314 -16.23 33.68 -14.99
C ASP A 314 -15.85 35.13 -14.60
N LYS A 315 -14.82 35.30 -13.77
CA LYS A 315 -14.34 36.62 -13.30
C LYS A 315 -13.35 37.29 -14.25
N VAL A 316 -12.73 36.54 -15.15
CA VAL A 316 -11.74 37.05 -16.10
C VAL A 316 -12.43 38.01 -17.08
N TYR A 317 -11.85 39.19 -17.28
CA TYR A 317 -12.42 40.24 -18.14
C TYR A 317 -12.70 39.76 -19.58
N LEU A 318 -11.88 38.84 -20.09
CA LEU A 318 -11.94 38.32 -21.45
C LEU A 318 -13.19 37.45 -21.71
N PHE A 319 -13.74 36.81 -20.68
CA PHE A 319 -14.85 35.85 -20.83
C PHE A 319 -16.20 36.41 -20.34
N ARG A 320 -16.28 37.70 -20.01
CA ARG A 320 -17.55 38.35 -19.66
C ARG A 320 -18.51 38.35 -20.86
N GLY A 321 -19.70 37.79 -20.66
CA GLY A 321 -20.74 37.72 -21.70
C GLY A 321 -20.63 36.51 -22.64
N VAL A 322 -19.66 35.62 -22.41
CA VAL A 322 -19.54 34.34 -23.13
C VAL A 322 -20.58 33.34 -22.62
N SER A 323 -21.11 32.48 -23.49
CA SER A 323 -22.05 31.43 -23.08
C SER A 323 -21.41 30.44 -22.10
N ASN A 324 -22.21 29.97 -21.13
CA ASN A 324 -21.74 28.99 -20.14
C ASN A 324 -21.24 27.70 -20.80
N ASP A 325 -21.81 27.30 -21.94
CA ASP A 325 -21.41 26.10 -22.68
C ASP A 325 -19.98 26.22 -23.25
N LEU A 326 -19.62 27.39 -23.77
CA LEU A 326 -18.27 27.64 -24.28
C LEU A 326 -17.25 27.71 -23.13
N LEU A 327 -17.64 28.34 -22.03
CA LEU A 327 -16.81 28.44 -20.82
C LEU A 327 -16.57 27.05 -20.21
N PHE A 328 -17.59 26.18 -20.21
CA PHE A 328 -17.48 24.78 -19.80
C PHE A 328 -16.47 24.01 -20.67
N GLN A 329 -16.55 24.17 -21.99
CA GLN A 329 -15.63 23.52 -22.92
C GLN A 329 -14.19 24.01 -22.73
N LEU A 330 -13.99 25.31 -22.54
CA LEU A 330 -12.68 25.91 -22.27
C LEU A 330 -12.05 25.35 -20.99
N VAL A 331 -12.80 25.34 -19.89
CA VAL A 331 -12.32 24.87 -18.58
C VAL A 331 -11.90 23.39 -18.62
N SER A 332 -12.60 22.56 -19.39
CA SER A 332 -12.29 21.13 -19.50
C SER A 332 -10.93 20.81 -20.14
N GLU A 333 -10.34 21.76 -20.87
CA GLU A 333 -9.07 21.62 -21.58
C GLU A 333 -7.94 22.47 -20.94
N MET A 334 -8.20 23.15 -19.82
CA MET A 334 -7.19 23.95 -19.11
C MET A 334 -6.17 23.09 -18.36
N LYS A 335 -4.93 23.58 -18.30
CA LYS A 335 -3.83 22.96 -17.57
C LYS A 335 -3.30 23.92 -16.49
N ALA A 336 -3.16 23.41 -15.26
CA ALA A 336 -2.60 24.15 -14.13
C ALA A 336 -1.08 24.03 -14.13
N GLU A 337 -0.36 25.15 -14.06
CA GLU A 337 1.09 25.20 -13.94
C GLU A 337 1.50 26.12 -12.77
N TYR A 338 2.55 25.73 -12.06
CA TYR A 338 3.12 26.50 -10.95
C TYR A 338 4.52 26.97 -11.34
N PHE A 339 4.78 28.27 -11.16
CA PHE A 339 6.06 28.88 -11.46
C PHE A 339 6.73 29.40 -10.17
N PRO A 340 8.05 29.21 -10.00
CA PRO A 340 8.82 29.81 -8.92
C PRO A 340 8.96 31.33 -9.08
N PRO A 341 9.31 32.03 -7.99
CA PRO A 341 9.66 33.45 -8.05
C PRO A 341 10.89 33.66 -8.94
N LYS A 342 10.90 34.75 -9.71
CA LYS A 342 11.99 35.21 -10.58
C LYS A 342 12.31 34.28 -11.75
N GLU A 343 11.29 33.57 -12.23
CA GLU A 343 11.35 32.82 -13.48
C GLU A 343 10.66 33.60 -14.60
N ASP A 344 11.33 33.63 -15.75
CA ASP A 344 10.80 34.23 -16.97
C ASP A 344 9.76 33.28 -17.57
N VAL A 345 8.48 33.68 -17.56
CA VAL A 345 7.38 32.83 -18.06
C VAL A 345 7.18 33.01 -19.56
N ILE A 346 7.38 34.23 -20.05
CA ILE A 346 7.25 34.58 -21.47
C ILE A 346 8.51 35.37 -21.86
N LEU A 347 9.21 34.89 -22.88
CA LEU A 347 10.42 35.55 -23.39
C LEU A 347 10.09 36.63 -24.42
N GLN A 348 10.92 37.67 -24.44
CA GLN A 348 10.81 38.74 -25.44
C GLN A 348 11.08 38.19 -26.84
N ASN A 349 10.18 38.48 -27.79
CA ASN A 349 10.22 38.01 -29.18
C ASN A 349 9.96 36.52 -29.39
N GLU A 350 9.43 35.80 -28.39
CA GLU A 350 8.94 34.45 -28.57
C GLU A 350 7.60 34.45 -29.33
N ALA A 351 7.42 33.49 -30.25
CA ALA A 351 6.14 33.32 -30.92
C ALA A 351 5.04 33.01 -29.89
N PRO A 352 3.89 33.70 -29.89
CA PRO A 352 2.85 33.44 -28.92
C PRO A 352 2.26 32.05 -29.19
N THR A 353 2.60 31.07 -28.35
CA THR A 353 2.09 29.68 -28.41
C THR A 353 0.88 29.50 -27.50
N ASP A 354 0.93 30.03 -26.28
CA ASP A 354 -0.11 29.82 -25.26
C ASP A 354 -0.72 31.11 -24.70
N PHE A 355 -1.83 30.96 -23.97
CA PHE A 355 -2.44 32.02 -23.17
C PHE A 355 -2.27 31.68 -21.68
N TYR A 356 -1.89 32.67 -20.87
CA TYR A 356 -1.70 32.49 -19.43
C TYR A 356 -2.74 33.31 -18.65
N ILE A 357 -3.38 32.68 -17.67
CA ILE A 357 -4.31 33.33 -16.75
C ILE A 357 -3.74 33.25 -15.35
N LEU A 358 -3.47 34.41 -14.76
CA LEU A 358 -2.97 34.51 -13.39
C LEU A 358 -4.10 34.24 -12.39
N VAL A 359 -3.87 33.33 -11.44
CA VAL A 359 -4.87 32.95 -10.42
C VAL A 359 -4.55 33.60 -9.10
N THR A 360 -3.33 33.36 -8.64
CA THR A 360 -2.75 33.88 -7.41
C THR A 360 -1.31 34.25 -7.70
N GLY A 361 -0.85 35.36 -7.14
CA GLY A 361 0.52 35.83 -7.36
C GLY A 361 0.60 37.23 -7.94
N ALA A 362 1.82 37.63 -8.28
CA ALA A 362 2.10 38.88 -8.95
C ALA A 362 3.07 38.63 -10.11
N VAL A 363 2.94 39.43 -11.16
CA VAL A 363 3.74 39.34 -12.37
C VAL A 363 4.27 40.72 -12.71
N ASP A 364 5.57 40.77 -12.98
CA ASP A 364 6.28 41.96 -13.44
C ASP A 364 6.49 41.87 -14.94
N LEU A 365 6.04 42.90 -15.65
CA LEU A 365 6.30 43.04 -17.07
C LEU A 365 7.56 43.89 -17.24
N LEU A 366 8.57 43.30 -17.88
CA LEU A 366 9.87 43.91 -18.12
C LEU A 366 10.05 44.18 -19.61
N VAL A 367 10.50 45.39 -19.95
CA VAL A 367 10.94 45.71 -21.31
C VAL A 367 12.45 45.85 -21.31
N LEU A 368 13.14 44.87 -21.89
CA LEU A 368 14.58 44.97 -22.15
C LEU A 368 14.81 45.74 -23.47
N LYS A 369 15.56 46.83 -23.39
CA LYS A 369 16.08 47.56 -24.56
C LYS A 369 17.59 47.66 -24.40
N ASN A 370 18.35 47.11 -25.36
CA ASN A 370 19.82 47.07 -25.34
C ASN A 370 20.42 46.42 -24.07
N GLY A 371 19.73 45.46 -23.45
CA GLY A 371 20.22 44.74 -22.26
C GLY A 371 20.01 45.48 -20.93
N ALA A 372 19.35 46.64 -20.92
CA ALA A 372 18.98 47.38 -19.71
C ALA A 372 17.45 47.41 -19.53
N GLU A 373 17.00 47.25 -18.28
CA GLU A 373 15.59 47.36 -17.88
C GLU A 373 15.14 48.82 -17.93
N GLN A 374 14.08 49.12 -18.71
CA GLN A 374 13.56 50.50 -18.83
C GLN A 374 12.20 50.73 -18.17
N ALA A 375 11.40 49.68 -17.99
CA ALA A 375 10.08 49.79 -17.39
C ALA A 375 9.71 48.48 -16.68
N SER A 376 9.29 48.59 -15.43
CA SER A 376 8.63 47.53 -14.67
C SER A 376 7.23 48.03 -14.31
N SER A 377 6.20 47.34 -14.77
CA SER A 377 4.84 47.54 -14.28
C SER A 377 4.42 46.32 -13.45
N ASN A 378 4.28 46.51 -12.14
CA ASN A 378 3.72 45.47 -11.27
C ASN A 378 2.21 45.39 -11.49
N THR A 379 1.75 44.28 -12.05
CA THR A 379 0.33 43.96 -12.18
C THR A 379 -0.04 42.91 -11.14
N GLN A 380 -0.90 43.29 -10.19
CA GLN A 380 -1.38 42.43 -9.08
C GLN A 380 -2.82 41.95 -9.28
N THR A 381 -3.39 42.04 -10.48
CA THR A 381 -4.80 41.70 -10.70
C THR A 381 -4.99 40.19 -10.88
N PRO A 382 -5.73 39.51 -9.98
CA PRO A 382 -6.16 38.14 -10.24
C PRO A 382 -7.06 38.12 -11.48
N ALA A 383 -6.99 37.04 -12.27
CA ALA A 383 -7.75 36.86 -13.50
C ALA A 383 -7.27 37.72 -14.69
N LEU A 384 -6.01 38.14 -14.71
CA LEU A 384 -5.42 38.81 -15.87
C LEU A 384 -5.00 37.78 -16.94
N ALA A 385 -5.49 37.95 -18.16
CA ALA A 385 -5.04 37.19 -19.33
C ALA A 385 -3.83 37.89 -19.95
N ILE A 386 -2.70 37.18 -20.03
CA ILE A 386 -1.45 37.67 -20.63
C ILE A 386 -1.32 37.05 -22.03
N ASN A 387 -1.06 37.88 -23.04
CA ASN A 387 -0.76 37.45 -24.41
C ASN A 387 0.42 38.27 -24.95
N ASN A 388 1.35 37.63 -25.65
CA ASN A 388 2.63 38.21 -26.06
C ASN A 388 2.54 39.19 -27.25
N HIS A 389 1.51 40.04 -27.30
CA HIS A 389 1.34 40.98 -28.42
C HIS A 389 2.33 42.15 -28.40
N GLU A 390 3.01 42.41 -27.27
CA GLU A 390 3.81 43.62 -27.08
C GLU A 390 5.33 43.42 -26.93
N ARG A 391 5.91 42.23 -27.22
CA ARG A 391 7.36 41.98 -27.05
C ARG A 391 7.85 42.41 -25.64
N MET A 392 7.16 41.98 -24.60
CA MET A 392 7.55 42.22 -23.21
C MET A 392 7.98 40.91 -22.56
N LEU A 393 9.02 40.96 -21.72
CA LEU A 393 9.35 39.88 -20.79
C LEU A 393 8.35 39.89 -19.64
N THR A 394 8.01 38.71 -19.17
CA THR A 394 7.06 38.54 -18.07
C THR A 394 7.76 37.73 -16.98
N GLU A 395 8.25 38.40 -15.93
CA GLU A 395 8.90 37.78 -14.79
C GLU A 395 7.89 37.59 -13.67
N LEU A 396 7.74 36.37 -13.16
CA LEU A 396 6.75 36.09 -12.11
C LEU A 396 7.35 36.30 -10.73
N ILE A 397 6.72 37.09 -9.86
CA ILE A 397 7.18 37.30 -8.47
C ILE A 397 6.83 36.09 -7.58
N SER A 398 5.81 35.31 -7.94
CA SER A 398 5.45 33.94 -7.48
C SER A 398 3.94 33.76 -7.66
N GLY A 399 3.47 32.58 -8.07
CA GLY A 399 2.02 32.40 -8.30
C GLY A 399 1.58 31.12 -8.99
N LEU A 400 0.29 30.82 -8.89
CA LEU A 400 -0.38 29.80 -9.72
C LEU A 400 -0.83 30.46 -11.04
N VAL A 401 -0.44 29.85 -12.15
CA VAL A 401 -0.80 30.31 -13.49
C VAL A 401 -1.50 29.18 -14.23
N PHE A 402 -2.63 29.47 -14.87
CA PHE A 402 -3.21 28.53 -15.81
C PHE A 402 -2.68 28.76 -17.21
N ARG A 403 -2.36 27.66 -17.88
CA ARG A 403 -1.99 27.64 -19.29
C ARG A 403 -3.17 27.13 -20.12
N LEU A 404 -3.57 27.93 -21.09
CA LEU A 404 -4.51 27.59 -22.14
C LEU A 404 -3.73 27.21 -23.40
N LEU A 405 -3.95 25.98 -23.87
CA LEU A 405 -3.27 25.41 -25.04
C LEU A 405 -3.75 26.03 -26.36
N GLU A 406 -2.85 26.03 -27.34
CA GLU A 406 -2.97 26.62 -28.68
C GLU A 406 -4.27 26.32 -29.45
N ARG A 407 -4.89 25.14 -29.29
CA ARG A 407 -6.20 24.81 -29.89
C ARG A 407 -7.33 25.79 -29.50
N GLN A 408 -7.18 26.48 -28.37
CA GLN A 408 -8.14 27.47 -27.86
C GLN A 408 -7.92 28.87 -28.46
N LYS A 409 -6.77 29.15 -29.11
CA LYS A 409 -6.55 30.44 -29.78
C LYS A 409 -7.50 30.67 -30.93
N GLN A 410 -7.81 29.61 -31.70
CA GLN A 410 -8.78 29.69 -32.79
C GLN A 410 -10.20 29.98 -32.26
N VAL A 411 -10.59 29.33 -31.15
CA VAL A 411 -11.89 29.55 -30.51
C VAL A 411 -11.98 30.97 -29.93
N ILE A 412 -10.94 31.43 -29.23
CA ILE A 412 -10.87 32.79 -28.68
C ILE A 412 -10.81 33.83 -29.81
N SER A 413 -10.13 33.56 -30.94
CA SER A 413 -10.12 34.48 -32.09
C SER A 413 -11.49 34.61 -32.76
N VAL A 414 -12.27 33.53 -32.80
CA VAL A 414 -13.65 33.52 -33.31
C VAL A 414 -14.57 34.29 -32.35
N VAL A 415 -14.45 34.06 -31.03
CA VAL A 415 -15.21 34.81 -30.01
C VAL A 415 -14.86 36.30 -30.02
N ARG A 416 -13.58 36.65 -30.21
CA ARG A 416 -13.14 38.05 -30.39
C ARG A 416 -13.76 38.69 -31.64
N SER A 417 -13.93 37.93 -32.73
CA SER A 417 -14.55 38.44 -33.96
C SER A 417 -16.06 38.58 -33.88
N GLU A 418 -16.75 37.76 -33.07
CA GLU A 418 -18.21 37.76 -32.95
C GLU A 418 -18.75 38.65 -31.82
N TYR A 419 -17.96 38.94 -30.77
CA TYR A 419 -18.46 39.65 -29.57
C TYR A 419 -17.64 40.89 -29.13
N PHE A 420 -16.51 41.21 -29.76
CA PHE A 420 -15.69 42.38 -29.40
C PHE A 420 -15.62 43.39 -30.55
N VAL A 421 -16.68 44.18 -30.70
CA VAL A 421 -16.55 45.58 -31.13
C VAL A 421 -16.61 46.41 -29.84
N ILE A 422 -15.69 47.36 -29.70
CA ILE A 422 -15.52 48.35 -28.60
C ILE A 422 -14.36 48.00 -27.65
N GLY A 423 -13.37 48.91 -27.65
CA GLY A 423 -12.18 48.86 -26.80
C GLY A 423 -10.99 49.69 -27.29
N HIS A 424 -11.07 50.37 -28.43
CA HIS A 424 -10.22 51.52 -28.74
C HIS A 424 -10.90 52.78 -28.19
N SER A 425 -10.67 53.09 -26.92
CA SER A 425 -10.86 54.44 -26.40
C SER A 425 -10.12 54.61 -25.07
N SER A 426 -9.19 55.56 -25.08
CA SER A 426 -8.49 56.21 -23.95
C SER A 426 -7.52 55.36 -23.11
N LEU A 427 -6.26 55.37 -23.56
CA LEU A 427 -5.11 55.80 -22.75
C LEU A 427 -4.36 56.87 -23.55
#